data_AF-A0A951SFZ7-F1
#
_entry.id   AF-A0A951SFZ7-F1
#
_cell.length_a   1.000
_cell.length_b   1.000
_cell.length_c   1.000
_cell.angle_alpha   90.00
_cell.angle_beta   90.00
_cell.angle_gamma   90.00
#
_symmetry.space_group_name_H-M   'P 1'
#
loop_
_entity.id
_entity.type
_entity.pdbx_description
1 polymer ?
#
loop_
_entity_poly.entity_id
_entity_poly.type
_entity_poly.pdbx_seq_one_letter_code
_entity_poly.pdbx_strand_id
1 'polypeptide(L)'
;MADALGFKKTADNRSSFPSSDRLVPPEVPEPPAPPLIGFLAGLPGLRGTRRRRRRIVRMGGYVPASPRLYRLWNLALVVPLIVFCLPILLLISAVLAVAQGPRNVFYRGERVGKDFTTFSIFKFKTLYDAAAALTHDQVLPAGSRMETPVGKYLRDTRLDELPQLLNVLLGDMNLLGPRPVRPRIATACRERIPDYDVRFKVRPGLIGYTQALMPHGTDKVIRARINAVLCRRRVVLVQELMFILLTGISVIGWALRVPFRQVVGRLRGDGWKAAARPLLGEAVLGTAGHRPLRLRLVCVDDECLLVESPAPLPIRECDLTLSARGWLRPRGKAARCRAIPLASERRAAGVRGAPVYRYRMRYSPTSPLNRYLIDRYLLNRAVVF
;
A
#
# COMPACT_ATOMS: atom_id res chain seq x y z
N MET A 1 -24.21 34.15 35.93
CA MET A 1 -23.49 33.02 36.52
C MET A 1 -22.38 32.58 35.57
N ALA A 2 -21.40 33.47 35.39
CA ALA A 2 -20.08 33.12 34.92
C ALA A 2 -19.29 32.52 36.11
N ASP A 3 -18.21 31.79 35.81
CA ASP A 3 -17.22 31.27 36.76
C ASP A 3 -17.59 30.02 37.58
N ALA A 4 -17.63 28.88 36.89
CA ALA A 4 -17.25 27.61 37.50
C ALA A 4 -16.83 26.64 36.38
N LEU A 5 -15.55 26.66 36.02
CA LEU A 5 -14.75 25.56 35.41
C LEU A 5 -13.45 26.19 34.89
N GLY A 6 -12.50 26.37 35.81
CA GLY A 6 -11.22 27.03 35.56
C GLY A 6 -10.32 26.29 34.56
N PHE A 7 -10.51 26.58 33.27
CA PHE A 7 -9.50 26.32 32.25
C PHE A 7 -8.70 27.60 32.00
N LYS A 8 -7.51 27.68 32.63
CA LYS A 8 -6.46 28.61 32.24
C LYS A 8 -6.22 28.47 30.73
N LYS A 9 -6.44 29.56 30.00
CA LYS A 9 -5.95 29.80 28.64
C LYS A 9 -4.43 29.58 28.62
N THR A 10 -4.00 28.40 28.21
CA THR A 10 -2.63 28.20 27.71
C THR A 10 -2.68 28.57 26.24
N ALA A 11 -2.25 29.80 25.97
CA ALA A 11 -1.93 30.25 24.64
C ALA A 11 -0.73 29.47 24.10
N ASP A 12 -0.74 29.30 22.78
CA ASP A 12 0.42 28.97 21.95
C ASP A 12 0.97 27.54 22.05
N ASN A 13 0.29 26.62 21.36
CA ASN A 13 0.97 25.48 20.75
C ASN A 13 0.72 25.52 19.24
N ARG A 14 1.31 26.53 18.59
CA ARG A 14 1.67 26.44 17.17
C ARG A 14 2.57 25.21 17.05
N SER A 15 1.95 24.07 16.73
CA SER A 15 2.67 22.90 16.23
C SER A 15 3.57 23.37 15.09
N SER A 16 4.85 23.49 15.41
CA SER A 16 5.92 23.89 14.52
C SER A 16 6.08 22.76 13.50
N PHE A 17 5.23 22.76 12.48
CA PHE A 17 5.46 21.98 11.28
C PHE A 17 6.75 22.51 10.66
N PRO A 18 7.74 21.65 10.39
CA PRO A 18 8.99 22.08 9.78
C PRO A 18 8.71 22.76 8.43
N SER A 19 9.44 23.85 8.17
CA SER A 19 9.35 24.69 6.99
C SER A 19 9.34 23.89 5.69
N SER A 20 8.57 24.38 4.72
CA SER A 20 8.24 23.78 3.42
C SER A 20 9.45 23.45 2.53
N ASP A 21 10.65 23.93 2.87
CA ASP A 21 11.86 23.77 2.05
C ASP A 21 12.58 22.42 2.21
N ARG A 22 12.15 21.56 3.15
CA ARG A 22 12.72 20.20 3.34
C ARG A 22 11.92 19.07 2.67
N LEU A 23 10.89 19.38 1.90
CA LEU A 23 9.95 18.40 1.31
C LEU A 23 10.21 18.04 -0.15
N VAL A 24 11.45 18.18 -0.63
CA VAL A 24 11.87 17.50 -1.87
C VAL A 24 12.57 16.18 -1.50
N PRO A 25 11.84 15.09 -1.22
CA PRO A 25 12.48 13.79 -1.12
C PRO A 25 13.09 13.43 -2.49
N PRO A 26 14.20 12.66 -2.51
CA PRO A 26 14.90 12.26 -3.72
C PRO A 26 13.94 11.62 -4.73
N GLU A 27 14.31 11.70 -6.02
CA GLU A 27 13.54 11.18 -7.15
C GLU A 27 13.00 9.77 -6.85
N VAL A 28 11.69 9.67 -6.63
CA VAL A 28 11.06 8.38 -6.33
C VAL A 28 11.08 7.57 -7.62
N PRO A 29 11.75 6.41 -7.66
CA PRO A 29 11.72 5.57 -8.85
C PRO A 29 10.30 5.05 -9.07
N GLU A 30 9.75 5.25 -10.28
CA GLU A 30 8.47 4.65 -10.67
C GLU A 30 8.50 3.14 -10.36
N PRO A 31 7.43 2.57 -9.75
CA PRO A 31 7.38 1.14 -9.55
C PRO A 31 7.48 0.46 -10.91
N PRO A 32 8.30 -0.59 -11.07
CA PRO A 32 8.38 -1.30 -12.33
C PRO A 32 7.00 -1.88 -12.66
N ALA A 33 6.66 -1.92 -13.96
CA ALA A 33 5.50 -2.66 -14.41
C ALA A 33 5.62 -4.13 -13.95
N PRO A 34 4.50 -4.79 -13.62
CA PRO A 34 4.50 -6.22 -13.31
C PRO A 34 5.23 -7.05 -14.38
N PRO A 35 5.97 -8.12 -14.02
CA PRO A 35 6.79 -8.89 -14.94
C PRO A 35 6.04 -9.37 -16.18
N LEU A 36 4.78 -9.78 -16.02
CA LEU A 36 3.90 -10.23 -17.12
C LEU A 36 3.62 -9.11 -18.13
N ILE A 37 3.33 -7.90 -17.65
CA ILE A 37 3.15 -6.71 -18.52
C ILE A 37 4.49 -6.35 -19.19
N GLY A 38 5.59 -6.52 -18.45
CA GLY A 38 6.95 -6.36 -18.94
C GLY A 38 7.30 -7.28 -20.13
N PHE A 39 6.96 -8.56 -19.99
CA PHE A 39 7.22 -9.61 -20.97
C PHE A 39 6.41 -9.41 -22.25
N LEU A 40 5.10 -9.14 -22.13
CA LEU A 40 4.22 -8.97 -23.29
C LEU A 40 4.51 -7.69 -24.08
N ALA A 41 4.89 -6.59 -23.41
CA ALA A 41 5.39 -5.40 -24.09
C ALA A 41 6.76 -5.62 -24.80
N GLY A 42 7.40 -6.77 -24.56
CA GLY A 42 8.61 -7.22 -25.24
C GLY A 42 8.36 -8.11 -26.47
N LEU A 43 7.12 -8.55 -26.72
CA LEU A 43 6.80 -9.45 -27.84
C LEU A 43 7.10 -8.79 -29.20
N PRO A 44 7.67 -9.54 -30.16
CA PRO A 44 7.94 -9.04 -31.50
C PRO A 44 6.62 -8.75 -32.21
N GLY A 45 6.40 -7.49 -32.60
CA GLY A 45 5.15 -6.98 -33.21
C GLY A 45 4.90 -5.50 -32.92
N LEU A 46 5.44 -4.97 -31.81
CA LEU A 46 5.37 -3.56 -31.41
C LEU A 46 6.73 -2.84 -31.53
N ARG A 47 7.60 -3.24 -32.46
CA ARG A 47 8.97 -2.73 -32.58
C ARG A 47 9.07 -1.52 -33.53
N GLY A 48 8.93 -0.32 -32.96
CA GLY A 48 9.68 0.85 -33.45
C GLY A 48 11.18 0.67 -33.14
N THR A 49 12.02 1.08 -34.07
CA THR A 49 13.45 0.76 -34.16
C THR A 49 14.33 1.43 -33.09
N ARG A 50 15.36 0.66 -32.67
CA ARG A 50 16.68 1.04 -32.08
C ARG A 50 16.76 2.19 -31.04
N ARG A 51 16.98 1.80 -29.77
CA ARG A 51 18.29 1.93 -29.07
C ARG A 51 18.23 1.26 -27.69
N ARG A 52 19.26 0.47 -27.37
CA ARG A 52 19.52 -0.12 -26.06
C ARG A 52 19.59 0.96 -24.97
N ARG A 53 18.47 1.26 -24.33
CA ARG A 53 18.41 1.70 -22.92
C ARG A 53 17.43 0.77 -22.24
N ARG A 54 17.80 0.28 -21.04
CA ARG A 54 17.03 -0.63 -20.17
C ARG A 54 15.53 -0.42 -20.39
N ARG A 55 14.83 -1.36 -21.06
CA ARG A 55 13.38 -1.27 -21.29
C ARG A 55 12.67 -1.45 -19.96
N ILE A 56 12.57 -0.36 -19.20
CA ILE A 56 11.49 -0.19 -18.24
C ILE A 56 10.25 -0.11 -19.12
N VAL A 57 9.44 -1.17 -19.13
CA VAL A 57 8.12 -1.11 -19.74
C VAL A 57 7.36 0.00 -19.04
N ARG A 58 7.13 1.10 -19.77
CA ARG A 58 6.39 2.25 -19.23
C ARG A 58 4.94 1.82 -19.09
N MET A 59 4.43 1.85 -17.86
CA MET A 59 3.02 1.62 -17.60
C MET A 59 2.17 2.64 -18.36
N GLY A 60 1.04 2.18 -18.89
CA GLY A 60 -0.04 3.01 -19.40
C GLY A 60 -0.52 4.02 -18.35
N GLY A 61 -1.18 5.07 -18.81
CA GLY A 61 -1.77 6.09 -17.96
C GLY A 61 -3.27 5.97 -17.82
N TYR A 62 -3.89 7.08 -17.44
CA TYR A 62 -5.33 7.19 -17.18
C TYR A 62 -6.08 8.08 -18.17
N VAL A 63 -5.39 8.66 -19.17
CA VAL A 63 -6.01 9.57 -20.14
C VAL A 63 -6.50 8.77 -21.35
N PRO A 64 -7.82 8.61 -21.56
CA PRO A 64 -8.32 7.94 -22.75
C PRO A 64 -8.13 8.81 -23.99
N ALA A 65 -7.87 8.18 -25.14
CA ALA A 65 -7.85 8.88 -26.42
C ALA A 65 -9.26 9.36 -26.82
N SER A 66 -10.28 8.54 -26.57
CA SER A 66 -11.69 8.87 -26.75
C SER A 66 -12.48 8.52 -25.49
N PRO A 67 -13.07 9.51 -24.78
CA PRO A 67 -13.83 9.25 -23.56
C PRO A 67 -15.04 8.33 -23.78
N ARG A 68 -15.70 8.41 -24.94
CA ARG A 68 -16.88 7.57 -25.27
C ARG A 68 -16.50 6.11 -25.47
N LEU A 69 -15.46 5.83 -26.26
CA LEU A 69 -14.97 4.46 -26.46
C LEU A 69 -14.44 3.86 -25.16
N TYR A 70 -13.74 4.66 -24.35
CA TYR A 70 -13.26 4.19 -23.06
C TYR A 70 -14.41 3.93 -22.07
N ARG A 71 -15.51 4.67 -22.18
CA ARG A 71 -16.73 4.38 -21.41
C ARG A 71 -17.32 3.02 -21.80
N LEU A 72 -17.46 2.74 -23.10
CA LEU A 72 -17.93 1.44 -23.59
C LEU A 72 -17.03 0.29 -23.13
N TRP A 73 -15.71 0.49 -23.18
CA TRP A 73 -14.73 -0.47 -22.67
C TRP A 73 -14.93 -0.77 -21.18
N ASN A 74 -15.11 0.26 -20.35
CA ASN A 74 -15.39 0.06 -18.92
C ASN A 74 -16.70 -0.68 -18.68
N LEU A 75 -17.75 -0.38 -19.46
CA LEU A 75 -19.04 -1.08 -19.38
C LEU A 75 -18.93 -2.54 -19.80
N ALA A 76 -18.21 -2.83 -20.88
CA ALA A 76 -17.98 -4.18 -21.39
C ALA A 76 -17.25 -5.07 -20.36
N LEU A 77 -16.40 -4.50 -19.50
CA LEU A 77 -15.71 -5.23 -18.44
C LEU A 77 -16.52 -5.29 -17.14
N VAL A 78 -17.18 -4.21 -16.73
CA VAL A 78 -17.86 -4.14 -15.42
C VAL A 78 -19.17 -4.92 -15.40
N VAL A 79 -19.92 -4.96 -16.51
CA VAL A 79 -21.24 -5.63 -16.53
C VAL A 79 -21.10 -7.14 -16.32
N PRO A 80 -20.25 -7.88 -17.05
CA PRO A 80 -20.02 -9.30 -16.77
C PRO A 80 -19.47 -9.53 -15.36
N LEU A 81 -18.60 -8.63 -14.87
CA LEU A 81 -18.03 -8.73 -13.53
C LEU A 81 -19.09 -8.56 -12.43
N ILE A 82 -20.05 -7.65 -12.60
CA ILE A 82 -21.18 -7.50 -11.67
C ILE A 82 -22.04 -8.75 -11.67
N VAL A 83 -22.39 -9.28 -12.84
CA VAL A 83 -23.19 -10.51 -12.96
C VAL A 83 -22.48 -11.67 -12.26
N PHE A 84 -21.18 -11.84 -12.50
CA PHE A 84 -20.36 -12.86 -11.85
C PHE A 84 -20.27 -12.67 -10.33
N CYS A 85 -20.15 -11.42 -9.86
CA CYS A 85 -20.08 -11.11 -8.42
C CYS A 85 -21.46 -11.03 -7.73
N LEU A 86 -22.57 -11.14 -8.47
CA LEU A 86 -23.91 -10.96 -7.92
C LEU A 86 -24.23 -11.95 -6.78
N PRO A 87 -23.92 -13.27 -6.88
CA PRO A 87 -24.21 -14.21 -5.80
C PRO A 87 -23.48 -13.85 -4.50
N ILE A 88 -22.21 -13.45 -4.59
CA ILE A 88 -21.42 -13.08 -3.41
C ILE A 88 -21.86 -11.72 -2.83
N LEU A 89 -22.24 -10.76 -3.68
CA LEU A 89 -22.81 -9.48 -3.24
C LEU A 89 -24.10 -9.69 -2.45
N LEU A 90 -25.00 -10.53 -2.93
CA LEU A 90 -26.27 -10.86 -2.25
C LEU A 90 -26.01 -11.61 -0.94
N LEU A 91 -25.11 -12.60 -0.94
CA LEU A 91 -24.74 -13.33 0.27
C LEU A 91 -24.17 -12.41 1.36
N ILE A 92 -23.20 -11.56 1.01
CA ILE A 92 -22.62 -10.60 1.98
C ILE A 92 -23.70 -9.63 2.47
N SER A 93 -24.58 -9.17 1.57
CA SER A 93 -25.68 -8.27 1.94
C SER A 93 -26.62 -8.91 2.95
N ALA A 94 -26.99 -10.18 2.75
CA ALA A 94 -27.84 -10.94 3.67
C ALA A 94 -27.15 -11.16 5.03
N VAL A 95 -25.87 -11.55 5.03
CA VAL A 95 -25.09 -11.74 6.28
C VAL A 95 -25.03 -10.43 7.07
N LEU A 96 -24.76 -9.30 6.42
CA LEU A 96 -24.74 -8.00 7.09
C LEU A 96 -26.15 -7.58 7.54
N ALA A 97 -27.19 -7.82 6.75
CA ALA A 97 -28.56 -7.49 7.14
C ALA A 97 -28.96 -8.22 8.43
N VAL A 98 -28.58 -9.50 8.57
CA VAL A 98 -28.83 -10.30 9.78
C VAL A 98 -27.94 -9.82 10.95
N ALA A 99 -26.65 -9.56 10.70
CA ALA A 99 -25.69 -9.26 11.77
C ALA A 99 -25.80 -7.83 12.35
N GLN A 100 -26.21 -6.85 11.55
CA GLN A 100 -26.20 -5.42 11.93
C GLN A 100 -27.50 -4.68 11.56
N GLY A 101 -28.50 -5.39 11.06
CA GLY A 101 -29.81 -4.86 10.65
C GLY A 101 -29.86 -4.49 9.16
N PRO A 102 -31.04 -4.59 8.52
CA PRO A 102 -31.21 -4.43 7.07
C PRO A 102 -30.87 -3.01 6.57
N ARG A 103 -31.05 -1.99 7.41
CA ARG A 103 -30.73 -0.59 7.06
C ARG A 103 -29.22 -0.29 7.07
N ASN A 104 -28.42 -1.22 7.59
CA ASN A 104 -27.01 -1.01 7.87
C ASN A 104 -26.09 -1.81 6.93
N VAL A 105 -26.54 -2.27 5.77
CA VAL A 105 -25.71 -3.10 4.86
C VAL A 105 -24.66 -2.28 4.13
N PHE A 106 -25.05 -1.12 3.60
CA PHE A 106 -24.19 -0.30 2.75
C PHE A 106 -23.71 0.95 3.46
N TYR A 107 -22.46 1.33 3.16
CA TYR A 107 -21.90 2.62 3.48
C TYR A 107 -21.83 3.46 2.20
N ARG A 108 -22.22 4.73 2.33
CA ARG A 108 -22.07 5.76 1.30
C ARG A 108 -21.20 6.87 1.86
N GLY A 109 -20.17 7.27 1.11
CA GLY A 109 -19.31 8.36 1.54
C GLY A 109 -18.91 9.24 0.37
N GLU A 110 -18.86 10.55 0.63
CA GLU A 110 -18.52 11.52 -0.41
C GLU A 110 -17.05 11.41 -0.83
N ARG A 111 -16.80 11.44 -2.13
CA ARG A 111 -15.48 11.41 -2.73
C ARG A 111 -15.39 12.44 -3.85
N VAL A 112 -14.18 12.96 -4.06
CA VAL A 112 -13.87 13.86 -5.16
C VAL A 112 -13.48 13.04 -6.39
N GLY A 113 -14.19 13.28 -7.49
CA GLY A 113 -14.05 12.65 -8.80
C GLY A 113 -13.39 13.55 -9.84
N LYS A 114 -13.75 13.35 -11.11
CA LYS A 114 -13.24 14.13 -12.23
C LYS A 114 -13.72 15.58 -12.15
N ASP A 115 -12.87 16.54 -12.50
CA ASP A 115 -13.18 17.96 -12.53
C ASP A 115 -13.73 18.47 -11.18
N PHE A 116 -13.25 17.88 -10.08
CA PHE A 116 -13.68 18.13 -8.70
C PHE A 116 -15.15 17.82 -8.38
N THR A 117 -15.89 17.20 -9.30
CA THR A 117 -17.26 16.73 -9.03
C THR A 117 -17.27 15.71 -7.89
N THR A 118 -18.17 15.87 -6.92
CA THR A 118 -18.30 14.92 -5.83
C THR A 118 -19.31 13.83 -6.16
N PHE A 119 -19.06 12.62 -5.65
CA PHE A 119 -19.95 11.47 -5.81
C PHE A 119 -19.93 10.60 -4.56
N SER A 120 -20.96 9.78 -4.40
CA SER A 120 -21.07 8.84 -3.28
C SER A 120 -20.45 7.50 -3.62
N ILE A 121 -19.38 7.12 -2.94
CA ILE A 121 -18.78 5.78 -3.10
C ILE A 121 -19.61 4.73 -2.35
N PHE A 122 -19.91 3.61 -3.02
CA PHE A 122 -20.61 2.49 -2.42
C PHE A 122 -19.64 1.48 -1.83
N LYS A 123 -19.85 1.07 -0.58
CA LYS A 123 -19.12 -0.01 0.09
C LYS A 123 -20.06 -0.82 0.97
N PHE A 124 -19.64 -2.01 1.38
CA PHE A 124 -20.27 -2.64 2.53
C PHE A 124 -19.90 -1.89 3.82
N LYS A 125 -20.87 -1.77 4.74
CA LYS A 125 -20.65 -1.17 6.04
C LYS A 125 -19.86 -2.14 6.91
N THR A 126 -18.68 -1.73 7.33
CA THR A 126 -17.72 -2.57 8.06
C THR A 126 -17.39 -2.06 9.47
N LEU A 127 -17.92 -0.89 9.84
CA LEU A 127 -17.67 -0.22 11.11
C LEU A 127 -18.95 -0.16 11.94
N TYR A 128 -18.79 -0.19 13.27
CA TYR A 128 -19.89 0.11 14.19
C TYR A 128 -20.36 1.57 14.02
N ASP A 129 -21.62 1.84 14.36
CA ASP A 129 -22.20 3.20 14.27
C ASP A 129 -21.46 4.23 15.11
N ALA A 130 -21.07 3.85 16.33
CA ALA A 130 -20.26 4.70 17.21
C ALA A 130 -18.91 5.11 16.57
N ALA A 131 -18.34 4.25 15.73
CA ALA A 131 -17.09 4.55 15.02
C ALA A 131 -17.30 5.49 13.83
N ALA A 132 -18.46 5.46 13.18
CA ALA A 132 -18.78 6.34 12.05
C ALA A 132 -18.79 7.83 12.49
N ALA A 133 -19.31 8.11 13.69
CA ALA A 133 -19.31 9.46 14.27
C ALA A 133 -17.88 10.00 14.54
N LEU A 134 -16.96 9.13 14.94
CA LEU A 134 -15.58 9.50 15.26
C LEU A 134 -14.66 9.58 14.03
N THR A 135 -14.98 8.85 12.96
CA THR A 135 -14.08 8.65 11.80
C THR A 135 -14.46 9.45 10.56
N HIS A 136 -15.50 10.28 10.66
CA HIS A 136 -16.13 11.10 9.62
C HIS A 136 -15.19 11.38 8.42
N ASP A 137 -14.07 12.08 8.68
CA ASP A 137 -13.10 12.45 7.64
C ASP A 137 -11.69 11.87 7.84
N GLN A 138 -11.47 11.12 8.91
CA GLN A 138 -10.15 10.61 9.26
C GLN A 138 -9.94 9.16 8.81
N VAL A 139 -8.67 8.81 8.57
CA VAL A 139 -8.28 7.42 8.35
C VAL A 139 -8.32 6.73 9.71
N LEU A 140 -8.98 5.56 9.79
CA LEU A 140 -8.98 4.78 11.03
C LEU A 140 -7.54 4.43 11.44
N PRO A 141 -7.15 4.66 12.71
CA PRO A 141 -5.91 4.13 13.24
C PRO A 141 -5.91 2.60 13.14
N ALA A 142 -4.76 2.04 12.75
CA ALA A 142 -4.59 0.60 12.74
C ALA A 142 -4.77 0.04 14.15
N GLY A 143 -5.53 -1.07 14.28
CA GLY A 143 -5.78 -1.70 15.58
C GLY A 143 -6.83 -1.00 16.46
N SER A 144 -7.57 -0.02 15.94
CA SER A 144 -8.60 0.71 16.68
C SER A 144 -9.82 -0.13 17.12
N ARG A 145 -9.92 -1.40 16.68
CA ARG A 145 -11.02 -2.34 16.99
C ARG A 145 -12.43 -1.79 16.69
N MET A 146 -12.51 -0.81 15.80
CA MET A 146 -13.76 -0.15 15.41
C MET A 146 -14.53 -0.92 14.32
N GLU A 147 -13.92 -1.97 13.75
CA GLU A 147 -14.58 -2.86 12.80
C GLU A 147 -15.49 -3.89 13.48
N THR A 148 -16.62 -4.22 12.84
CA THR A 148 -17.41 -5.41 13.23
C THR A 148 -16.62 -6.69 12.89
N PRO A 149 -16.88 -7.85 13.52
CA PRO A 149 -16.18 -9.08 13.18
C PRO A 149 -16.28 -9.46 11.69
N VAL A 150 -17.50 -9.34 11.12
CA VAL A 150 -17.74 -9.52 9.68
C VAL A 150 -17.05 -8.41 8.89
N GLY A 151 -17.13 -7.16 9.35
CA GLY A 151 -16.51 -6.02 8.70
C GLY A 151 -14.98 -6.11 8.60
N LYS A 152 -14.33 -6.65 9.64
CA LYS A 152 -12.90 -6.93 9.64
C LYS A 152 -12.55 -7.95 8.55
N TYR A 153 -13.30 -9.05 8.47
CA TYR A 153 -13.10 -10.06 7.42
C TYR A 153 -13.28 -9.47 6.01
N LEU A 154 -14.32 -8.65 5.80
CA LEU A 154 -14.58 -7.99 4.52
C LEU A 154 -13.45 -7.03 4.11
N ARG A 155 -12.84 -6.32 5.07
CA ARG A 155 -11.69 -5.43 4.80
C ARG A 155 -10.40 -6.20 4.54
N ASP A 156 -10.15 -7.28 5.28
CA ASP A 156 -8.97 -8.14 5.12
C ASP A 156 -8.96 -8.82 3.74
N THR A 157 -10.15 -9.12 3.21
CA THR A 157 -10.36 -9.73 1.88
C THR A 157 -10.66 -8.72 0.77
N ARG A 158 -10.84 -7.43 1.10
CA ARG A 158 -11.31 -6.34 0.21
C ARG A 158 -12.70 -6.54 -0.40
N LEU A 159 -13.48 -7.50 0.11
CA LEU A 159 -14.85 -7.71 -0.34
C LEU A 159 -15.75 -6.50 -0.01
N ASP A 160 -15.36 -5.65 0.95
CA ASP A 160 -16.06 -4.40 1.27
C ASP A 160 -16.14 -3.41 0.09
N GLU A 161 -15.22 -3.52 -0.87
CA GLU A 161 -15.13 -2.61 -2.02
C GLU A 161 -15.94 -3.08 -3.24
N LEU A 162 -16.49 -4.29 -3.26
CA LEU A 162 -17.25 -4.80 -4.40
C LEU A 162 -18.45 -3.93 -4.83
N PRO A 163 -19.21 -3.29 -3.93
CA PRO A 163 -20.30 -2.40 -4.34
C PRO A 163 -19.85 -1.21 -5.20
N GLN A 164 -18.56 -0.85 -5.22
CA GLN A 164 -18.01 0.20 -6.09
C GLN A 164 -18.10 -0.15 -7.58
N LEU A 165 -18.35 -1.42 -7.94
CA LEU A 165 -18.68 -1.79 -9.32
C LEU A 165 -19.91 -1.01 -9.82
N LEU A 166 -20.85 -0.68 -8.93
CA LEU A 166 -22.00 0.18 -9.26
C LEU A 166 -21.57 1.62 -9.57
N ASN A 167 -20.57 2.17 -8.89
CA ASN A 167 -20.03 3.50 -9.25
C ASN A 167 -19.39 3.51 -10.64
N VAL A 168 -18.74 2.40 -11.01
CA VAL A 168 -18.23 2.22 -12.37
C VAL A 168 -19.40 2.12 -13.36
N LEU A 169 -20.43 1.33 -13.04
CA LEU A 169 -21.62 1.22 -13.88
C LEU A 169 -22.36 2.56 -14.06
N LEU A 170 -22.45 3.39 -13.02
CA LEU A 170 -23.10 4.71 -13.06
C LEU A 170 -22.27 5.78 -13.77
N GLY A 171 -20.95 5.60 -13.85
CA GLY A 171 -20.05 6.52 -14.57
C GLY A 171 -19.31 7.52 -13.68
N ASP A 172 -19.43 7.39 -12.36
CA ASP A 172 -18.64 8.12 -11.38
C ASP A 172 -17.15 7.70 -11.44
N MET A 173 -16.92 6.41 -11.72
CA MET A 173 -15.61 5.77 -11.69
C MET A 173 -15.32 4.99 -12.98
N ASN A 174 -14.04 4.72 -13.22
CA ASN A 174 -13.57 3.70 -14.14
C ASN A 174 -13.08 2.47 -13.34
N LEU A 175 -12.87 1.33 -14.00
CA LEU A 175 -12.19 0.18 -13.40
C LEU A 175 -10.74 0.52 -13.04
N LEU A 176 -10.03 1.24 -13.92
CA LEU A 176 -8.66 1.68 -13.69
C LEU A 176 -8.56 3.22 -13.62
N GLY A 177 -7.89 3.74 -12.60
CA GLY A 177 -7.76 5.18 -12.36
C GLY A 177 -7.11 5.51 -11.01
N PRO A 178 -6.88 6.79 -10.69
CA PRO A 178 -6.43 7.18 -9.36
C PRO A 178 -7.53 6.90 -8.31
N ARG A 179 -7.17 6.35 -7.15
CA ARG A 179 -8.14 6.02 -6.09
C ARG A 179 -8.96 7.26 -5.67
N PRO A 180 -10.29 7.21 -5.54
CA PRO A 180 -11.06 8.37 -5.08
C PRO A 180 -10.67 8.78 -3.65
N VAL A 181 -10.70 10.08 -3.37
CA VAL A 181 -10.25 10.68 -2.09
C VAL A 181 -11.38 11.46 -1.45
N ARG A 182 -11.47 11.46 -0.11
CA ARG A 182 -12.45 12.26 0.64
C ARG A 182 -12.18 13.76 0.46
N PRO A 183 -13.19 14.64 0.38
CA PRO A 183 -13.01 16.08 0.18
C PRO A 183 -11.97 16.71 1.11
N ARG A 184 -12.09 16.51 2.43
CA ARG A 184 -11.13 17.06 3.41
C ARG A 184 -9.70 16.60 3.19
N ILE A 185 -9.50 15.33 2.83
CA ILE A 185 -8.16 14.80 2.52
C ILE A 185 -7.65 15.41 1.22
N ALA A 186 -8.52 15.61 0.23
CA ALA A 186 -8.15 16.27 -1.01
C ALA A 186 -7.66 17.69 -0.71
N THR A 187 -8.44 18.51 -0.01
CA THR A 187 -8.05 19.87 0.39
C THR A 187 -6.70 19.91 1.10
N ALA A 188 -6.52 19.11 2.15
CA ALA A 188 -5.26 19.08 2.90
C ALA A 188 -4.05 18.59 2.07
N CYS A 189 -4.28 17.73 1.07
CA CYS A 189 -3.20 17.31 0.17
C CYS A 189 -2.88 18.37 -0.88
N ARG A 190 -3.88 19.13 -1.36
CA ARG A 190 -3.70 20.22 -2.33
C ARG A 190 -2.82 21.33 -1.77
N GLU A 191 -3.03 21.68 -0.51
CA GLU A 191 -2.26 22.72 0.19
C GLU A 191 -0.79 22.32 0.37
N ARG A 192 -0.49 21.02 0.47
CA ARG A 192 0.83 20.51 0.85
C ARG A 192 1.64 19.89 -0.28
N ILE A 193 0.96 19.41 -1.34
CA ILE A 193 1.57 18.61 -2.39
C ILE A 193 1.40 19.36 -3.71
N PRO A 194 2.50 19.86 -4.30
CA PRO A 194 2.46 20.46 -5.64
C PRO A 194 1.86 19.49 -6.67
N ASP A 195 1.10 20.03 -7.62
CA ASP A 195 0.44 19.26 -8.69
C ASP A 195 -0.55 18.17 -8.22
N TYR A 196 -1.00 18.19 -6.96
CA TYR A 196 -1.93 17.17 -6.47
C TYR A 196 -3.22 17.09 -7.31
N ASP A 197 -3.65 18.22 -7.86
CA ASP A 197 -4.88 18.39 -8.63
C ASP A 197 -4.92 17.66 -9.97
N VAL A 198 -3.74 17.29 -10.51
CA VAL A 198 -3.65 16.57 -11.79
C VAL A 198 -4.45 15.26 -11.77
N ARG A 199 -4.60 14.66 -10.58
CA ARG A 199 -5.39 13.43 -10.40
C ARG A 199 -6.88 13.59 -10.67
N PHE A 200 -7.42 14.80 -10.55
CA PHE A 200 -8.83 15.09 -10.75
C PHE A 200 -9.15 15.40 -12.21
N LYS A 201 -8.15 15.44 -13.11
CA LYS A 201 -8.39 15.60 -14.56
C LYS A 201 -8.95 14.34 -15.24
N VAL A 202 -8.90 13.20 -14.55
CA VAL A 202 -9.39 11.91 -15.01
C VAL A 202 -10.41 11.35 -14.01
N ARG A 203 -11.30 10.46 -14.48
CA ARG A 203 -12.20 9.76 -13.55
C ARG A 203 -11.39 8.87 -12.59
N PRO A 204 -11.78 8.81 -11.31
CA PRO A 204 -11.16 7.92 -10.34
C PRO A 204 -11.38 6.45 -10.71
N GLY A 205 -10.52 5.58 -10.18
CA GLY A 205 -10.52 4.14 -10.44
C GLY A 205 -10.91 3.30 -9.24
N LEU A 206 -11.60 2.17 -9.49
CA LEU A 206 -11.74 1.09 -8.51
C LEU A 206 -10.36 0.49 -8.18
N ILE A 207 -9.59 0.23 -9.23
CA ILE A 207 -8.19 -0.19 -9.19
C ILE A 207 -7.34 1.01 -9.60
N GLY A 208 -6.18 1.18 -8.99
CA GLY A 208 -5.18 2.16 -9.41
C GLY A 208 -3.78 1.58 -9.36
N TYR A 209 -2.90 1.99 -10.29
CA TYR A 209 -1.53 1.49 -10.33
C TYR A 209 -0.82 1.69 -8.98
N THR A 210 -0.89 2.90 -8.42
CA THR A 210 -0.30 3.18 -7.11
C THR A 210 -0.99 2.41 -5.98
N GLN A 211 -2.30 2.17 -6.07
CA GLN A 211 -3.04 1.40 -5.07
C GLN A 211 -2.60 -0.08 -5.04
N ALA A 212 -2.45 -0.70 -6.21
CA ALA A 212 -2.12 -2.11 -6.32
C ALA A 212 -0.61 -2.38 -6.17
N LEU A 213 0.24 -1.48 -6.68
CA LEU A 213 1.70 -1.67 -6.65
C LEU A 213 2.33 -1.17 -5.34
N MET A 214 1.69 -0.27 -4.59
CA MET A 214 2.35 0.37 -3.44
C MET A 214 1.68 -0.05 -2.12
N PRO A 215 2.47 -0.38 -1.07
CA PRO A 215 1.96 -0.68 0.26
C PRO A 215 1.05 0.42 0.80
N HIS A 216 -0.01 0.06 1.54
CA HIS A 216 -0.99 1.03 2.04
C HIS A 216 -0.39 2.22 2.80
N GLY A 217 0.63 1.98 3.63
CA GLY A 217 1.34 3.01 4.39
C GLY A 217 2.27 3.91 3.57
N THR A 218 2.35 3.76 2.26
CA THR A 218 3.20 4.62 1.42
C THR A 218 2.73 6.06 1.48
N ASP A 219 3.68 6.97 1.69
CA ASP A 219 3.48 8.40 1.77
C ASP A 219 2.66 8.96 0.58
N LYS A 220 1.78 9.91 0.90
CA LYS A 220 0.86 10.53 -0.08
C LYS A 220 1.61 11.32 -1.15
N VAL A 221 2.73 11.96 -0.82
CA VAL A 221 3.59 12.69 -1.77
C VAL A 221 4.12 11.75 -2.84
N ILE A 222 4.63 10.58 -2.42
CA ILE A 222 5.15 9.54 -3.31
C ILE A 222 4.05 9.04 -4.26
N ARG A 223 2.87 8.72 -3.70
CA ARG A 223 1.71 8.28 -4.49
C ARG A 223 1.23 9.38 -5.45
N ALA A 224 1.18 10.63 -4.99
CA ALA A 224 0.72 11.77 -5.78
C ALA A 224 1.62 12.01 -6.99
N ARG A 225 2.95 11.99 -6.80
CA ARG A 225 3.92 12.17 -7.89
C ARG A 225 3.78 11.12 -8.99
N ILE A 226 3.65 9.84 -8.61
CA ILE A 226 3.43 8.76 -9.59
C ILE A 226 2.07 8.92 -10.28
N ASN A 227 1.00 9.23 -9.52
CA ASN A 227 -0.31 9.49 -10.10
C ASN A 227 -0.28 10.67 -11.08
N ALA A 228 0.48 11.73 -10.79
CA ALA A 228 0.60 12.91 -11.66
C ALA A 228 1.26 12.57 -13.01
N VAL A 229 2.18 11.60 -13.04
CA VAL A 229 2.74 11.07 -14.31
C VAL A 229 1.70 10.23 -15.04
N LEU A 230 1.02 9.32 -14.35
CA LEU A 230 0.03 8.41 -14.95
C LEU A 230 -1.20 9.17 -15.49
N CYS A 231 -1.61 10.26 -14.83
CA CYS A 231 -2.69 11.14 -15.27
C CYS A 231 -2.32 12.01 -16.48
N ARG A 232 -1.06 11.97 -16.94
CA ARG A 232 -0.60 12.63 -18.19
C ARG A 232 -0.33 11.61 -19.31
N ARG A 233 -0.32 10.31 -19.01
CA ARG A 233 -0.09 9.24 -19.97
C ARG A 233 -1.40 8.72 -20.54
N ARG A 234 -1.35 8.24 -21.80
CA ARG A 234 -2.51 7.62 -22.46
C ARG A 234 -2.79 6.24 -21.90
N VAL A 235 -4.07 5.88 -21.84
CA VAL A 235 -4.51 4.51 -21.57
C VAL A 235 -4.03 3.60 -22.70
N VAL A 236 -3.56 2.40 -22.32
CA VAL A 236 -3.24 1.31 -23.25
C VAL A 236 -4.11 0.12 -22.85
N LEU A 237 -5.19 -0.14 -23.60
CA LEU A 237 -6.26 -1.08 -23.22
C LEU A 237 -5.75 -2.48 -22.87
N VAL A 238 -4.80 -3.00 -23.64
CA VAL A 238 -4.18 -4.31 -23.38
C VAL A 238 -3.45 -4.35 -22.04
N GLN A 239 -2.69 -3.29 -21.72
CA GLN A 239 -1.98 -3.21 -20.43
C GLN A 239 -2.95 -3.02 -19.26
N GLU A 240 -4.03 -2.26 -19.46
CA GLU A 240 -5.08 -2.09 -18.48
C GLU A 240 -5.79 -3.42 -18.19
N LEU A 241 -6.23 -4.15 -19.21
CA LEU A 241 -6.88 -5.45 -19.06
C LEU A 241 -5.98 -6.42 -18.29
N MET A 242 -4.71 -6.53 -18.71
CA MET A 242 -3.72 -7.38 -18.04
C MET A 242 -3.53 -6.98 -16.58
N PHE A 243 -3.49 -5.68 -16.29
CA PHE A 243 -3.32 -5.19 -14.93
C PHE A 243 -4.55 -5.48 -14.06
N ILE A 244 -5.76 -5.31 -14.61
CA ILE A 244 -7.02 -5.64 -13.93
C ILE A 244 -7.05 -7.14 -13.61
N LEU A 245 -6.76 -8.01 -14.59
CA LEU A 245 -6.75 -9.46 -14.40
C LEU A 245 -5.71 -9.89 -13.36
N LEU A 246 -4.47 -9.39 -13.46
CA LEU A 246 -3.41 -9.70 -12.51
C LEU A 246 -3.75 -9.23 -11.09
N THR A 247 -4.34 -8.04 -10.97
CA THR A 247 -4.80 -7.51 -9.67
C THR A 247 -5.93 -8.37 -9.13
N GLY A 248 -6.91 -8.75 -9.96
CA GLY A 248 -8.02 -9.63 -9.59
C GLY A 248 -7.54 -10.98 -9.08
N ILE A 249 -6.68 -11.68 -9.83
CA ILE A 249 -6.08 -12.96 -9.43
C ILE A 249 -5.32 -12.81 -8.10
N SER A 250 -4.55 -11.73 -7.94
CA SER A 250 -3.80 -11.47 -6.70
C SER A 250 -4.71 -11.23 -5.50
N VAL A 251 -5.82 -10.50 -5.69
CA VAL A 251 -6.81 -10.24 -4.64
C VAL A 251 -7.59 -11.50 -4.29
N ILE A 252 -8.03 -12.29 -5.27
CA ILE A 252 -8.70 -13.58 -5.04
C ILE A 252 -7.78 -14.54 -4.31
N GLY A 253 -6.54 -14.71 -4.79
CA GLY A 253 -5.55 -15.56 -4.14
C GLY A 253 -5.20 -15.09 -2.73
N TRP A 254 -5.25 -13.78 -2.46
CA TRP A 254 -5.14 -13.24 -1.11
C TRP A 254 -6.36 -13.60 -0.27
N ALA A 255 -7.57 -13.32 -0.75
CA ALA A 255 -8.82 -13.56 -0.04
C ALA A 255 -8.99 -15.03 0.37
N LEU A 256 -8.63 -15.97 -0.52
CA LEU A 256 -8.67 -17.42 -0.22
C LEU A 256 -7.66 -17.85 0.86
N ARG A 257 -6.54 -17.12 1.02
CA ARG A 257 -5.50 -17.42 2.03
C ARG A 257 -5.80 -16.83 3.40
N VAL A 258 -6.65 -15.80 3.49
CA VAL A 258 -7.02 -15.15 4.76
C VAL A 258 -7.59 -16.15 5.79
N PRO A 259 -8.63 -16.94 5.48
CA PRO A 259 -9.20 -17.87 6.45
C PRO A 259 -8.18 -18.93 6.90
N PHE A 260 -7.38 -19.46 5.96
CA PHE A 260 -6.32 -20.43 6.26
C PHE A 260 -5.29 -19.88 7.28
N ARG A 261 -4.85 -18.62 7.11
CA ARG A 261 -3.92 -17.98 8.04
C ARG A 261 -4.52 -17.72 9.41
N GLN A 262 -5.79 -17.31 9.47
CA GLN A 262 -6.47 -17.07 10.74
C GLN A 262 -6.62 -18.36 11.56
N VAL A 263 -6.90 -19.49 10.90
CA VAL A 263 -7.00 -20.81 11.54
C VAL A 263 -5.63 -21.30 12.01
N VAL A 264 -4.61 -21.31 11.13
CA VAL A 264 -3.26 -21.78 11.47
C VAL A 264 -2.59 -20.90 12.54
N GLY A 265 -2.83 -19.58 12.51
CA GLY A 265 -2.31 -18.66 13.51
C GLY A 265 -2.87 -18.88 14.91
N ARG A 266 -4.15 -19.28 15.03
CA ARG A 266 -4.76 -19.65 16.33
C ARG A 266 -4.22 -20.98 16.86
N LEU A 267 -3.93 -21.94 15.98
CA LEU A 267 -3.43 -23.26 16.36
C LEU A 267 -1.96 -23.26 16.79
N ARG A 268 -1.13 -22.36 16.26
CA ARG A 268 0.33 -22.41 16.47
C ARG A 268 0.86 -21.67 17.69
N GLY A 269 0.05 -20.91 18.44
CA GLY A 269 0.47 -20.25 19.70
C GLY A 269 1.66 -19.28 19.63
N ASP A 270 2.31 -19.12 18.48
CA ASP A 270 3.60 -18.47 18.35
C ASP A 270 3.46 -17.02 17.87
N GLY A 271 3.25 -16.12 18.82
CA GLY A 271 2.98 -14.69 18.63
C GLY A 271 4.09 -13.86 17.94
N TRP A 272 5.21 -14.46 17.52
CA TRP A 272 6.25 -13.73 16.78
C TRP A 272 6.94 -14.54 15.66
N LYS A 273 7.12 -15.86 15.83
CA LYS A 273 7.75 -16.71 14.81
C LYS A 273 6.87 -16.93 13.57
N ALA A 274 5.55 -16.79 13.68
CA ALA A 274 4.63 -16.92 12.56
C ALA A 274 4.56 -15.66 11.66
N ALA A 275 4.93 -14.48 12.18
CA ALA A 275 4.85 -13.20 11.46
C ALA A 275 6.16 -12.86 10.71
N ALA A 276 7.29 -13.29 11.26
CA ALA A 276 8.62 -13.10 10.68
C ALA A 276 8.79 -14.00 9.43
N ARG A 277 8.71 -13.40 8.23
CA ARG A 277 9.05 -14.15 7.01
C ARG A 277 10.57 -14.30 6.90
N PRO A 278 11.09 -15.52 6.65
CA PRO A 278 12.50 -15.70 6.35
C PRO A 278 12.80 -14.91 5.07
N LEU A 279 13.66 -13.91 5.19
CA LEU A 279 14.15 -13.12 4.07
C LEU A 279 15.58 -13.55 3.79
N LEU A 280 15.89 -13.92 2.56
CA LEU A 280 17.27 -13.99 2.09
C LEU A 280 17.71 -12.56 1.75
N GLY A 281 18.19 -11.82 2.75
CA GLY A 281 18.67 -10.46 2.59
C GLY A 281 20.03 -10.21 3.24
N GLU A 282 20.65 -9.11 2.85
CA GLU A 282 21.89 -8.60 3.44
C GLU A 282 21.59 -7.23 4.05
N ALA A 283 21.95 -7.07 5.33
CA ALA A 283 21.99 -5.77 5.99
C ALA A 283 23.45 -5.32 6.05
N VAL A 284 23.74 -4.11 5.62
CA VAL A 284 25.10 -3.56 5.62
C VAL A 284 25.14 -2.45 6.66
N LEU A 285 25.98 -2.63 7.68
CA LEU A 285 26.28 -1.61 8.67
C LEU A 285 27.35 -0.68 8.10
N GLY A 286 27.01 0.60 7.93
CA GLY A 286 27.97 1.62 7.55
C GLY A 286 28.76 2.06 8.78
N THR A 287 30.05 1.74 8.84
CA THR A 287 30.95 2.22 9.89
C THR A 287 31.71 3.42 9.35
N ALA A 288 31.63 4.57 10.04
CA ALA A 288 32.38 5.76 9.65
C ALA A 288 33.90 5.42 9.68
N GLY A 289 34.56 5.47 8.53
CA GLY A 289 36.01 5.22 8.41
C GLY A 289 36.48 3.76 8.30
N HIS A 290 35.59 2.77 8.38
CA HIS A 290 35.96 1.35 8.28
C HIS A 290 35.24 0.60 7.15
N ARG A 291 35.73 -0.61 6.83
CA ARG A 291 35.05 -1.48 5.86
C ARG A 291 33.64 -1.79 6.38
N PRO A 292 32.60 -1.65 5.52
CA PRO A 292 31.22 -1.88 5.93
C PRO A 292 31.03 -3.32 6.36
N LEU A 293 30.45 -3.52 7.54
CA LEU A 293 30.21 -4.85 8.10
C LEU A 293 28.94 -5.44 7.47
N ARG A 294 29.07 -6.60 6.82
CA ARG A 294 27.94 -7.31 6.22
C ARG A 294 27.29 -8.22 7.25
N LEU A 295 26.01 -8.00 7.47
CA LEU A 295 25.13 -8.76 8.34
C LEU A 295 24.15 -9.55 7.49
N ARG A 296 23.81 -10.74 7.95
CA ARG A 296 22.74 -11.53 7.34
C ARG A 296 21.40 -11.06 7.90
N LEU A 297 20.50 -10.59 7.04
CA LEU A 297 19.13 -10.26 7.44
C LEU A 297 18.32 -11.55 7.48
N VAL A 298 17.85 -11.95 8.65
CA VAL A 298 17.12 -13.22 8.85
C VAL A 298 15.62 -13.02 8.62
N CYS A 299 15.05 -12.01 9.28
CA CYS A 299 13.65 -11.62 9.10
C CYS A 299 13.43 -10.14 9.43
N VAL A 300 12.31 -9.61 8.95
CA VAL A 300 11.85 -8.23 9.19
C VAL A 300 10.35 -8.28 9.46
N ASP A 301 9.91 -7.53 10.46
CA ASP A 301 8.50 -7.23 10.73
C ASP A 301 8.26 -5.69 10.76
N ASP A 302 7.15 -5.26 11.34
CA ASP A 302 6.76 -3.84 11.43
C ASP A 302 7.65 -2.98 12.31
N GLU A 303 8.25 -3.58 13.34
CA GLU A 303 8.93 -2.85 14.40
C GLU A 303 10.38 -3.28 14.54
N CYS A 304 10.66 -4.55 14.22
CA CYS A 304 11.90 -5.23 14.48
C CYS A 304 12.50 -5.85 13.20
N LEU A 305 13.83 -5.91 13.20
CA LEU A 305 14.61 -6.72 12.29
C LEU A 305 15.47 -7.69 13.10
N LEU A 306 15.69 -8.87 12.54
CA LEU A 306 16.58 -9.88 13.10
C LEU A 306 17.78 -10.01 12.17
N VAL A 307 18.96 -9.72 12.70
CA VAL A 307 20.22 -9.80 11.96
C VAL A 307 21.20 -10.74 12.63
N GLU A 308 22.00 -11.41 11.82
CA GLU A 308 23.12 -12.23 12.25
C GLU A 308 24.44 -11.57 11.84
N SER A 309 25.35 -11.46 12.80
CA SER A 309 26.67 -10.89 12.66
C SER A 309 27.74 -11.95 12.94
N PRO A 310 28.81 -12.02 12.12
CA PRO A 310 29.95 -12.91 12.40
C PRO A 310 30.83 -12.41 13.56
N ALA A 311 30.66 -11.15 13.97
CA ALA A 311 31.41 -10.53 15.06
C ALA A 311 30.46 -9.77 16.00
N PRO A 312 30.80 -9.59 17.28
CA PRO A 312 29.99 -8.78 18.19
C PRO A 312 29.87 -7.35 17.68
N LEU A 313 28.64 -6.83 17.64
CA LEU A 313 28.36 -5.47 17.20
C LEU A 313 28.60 -4.48 18.36
N PRO A 314 29.40 -3.43 18.16
CA PRO A 314 29.70 -2.45 19.20
C PRO A 314 28.61 -1.36 19.29
N ILE A 315 27.38 -1.63 19.79
CA ILE A 315 26.28 -0.69 19.49
C ILE A 315 25.19 -0.51 20.58
N ARG A 316 24.83 0.78 20.82
CA ARG A 316 23.54 1.29 21.36
C ARG A 316 22.54 1.74 20.26
N GLU A 317 22.98 2.38 19.17
CA GLU A 317 22.18 2.72 17.97
C GLU A 317 23.06 2.75 16.71
N CYS A 318 22.55 2.31 15.55
CA CYS A 318 23.32 2.27 14.30
C CYS A 318 22.51 2.48 13.00
N ASP A 319 23.20 2.91 11.95
CA ASP A 319 22.62 3.03 10.61
C ASP A 319 22.84 1.76 9.77
N LEU A 320 21.74 1.13 9.36
CA LEU A 320 21.73 -0.04 8.50
C LEU A 320 21.24 0.30 7.09
N THR A 321 21.92 -0.28 6.11
CA THR A 321 21.45 -0.34 4.72
C THR A 321 20.94 -1.74 4.43
N LEU A 322 19.62 -1.88 4.34
CA LEU A 322 18.94 -3.14 4.08
C LEU A 322 18.83 -3.38 2.58
N SER A 323 19.23 -4.57 2.15
CA SER A 323 19.04 -5.04 0.79
C SER A 323 18.51 -6.47 0.84
N ALA A 324 17.73 -6.87 -0.16
CA ALA A 324 17.22 -8.22 -0.23
C ALA A 324 17.50 -8.86 -1.58
N ARG A 325 17.89 -10.13 -1.54
CA ARG A 325 18.19 -10.93 -2.73
C ARG A 325 16.93 -11.70 -3.13
N GLY A 326 16.60 -11.70 -4.42
CA GLY A 326 15.46 -12.45 -4.93
C GLY A 326 15.28 -12.29 -6.44
N TRP A 327 14.76 -13.34 -7.08
CA TRP A 327 14.60 -13.43 -8.54
C TRP A 327 13.66 -12.36 -9.13
N LEU A 328 12.64 -11.93 -8.36
CA LEU A 328 11.68 -10.88 -8.74
C LEU A 328 12.09 -9.45 -8.33
N ARG A 329 13.33 -9.25 -7.83
CA ARG A 329 13.75 -7.97 -7.23
C ARG A 329 14.74 -7.23 -8.14
N PRO A 330 14.51 -5.93 -8.44
CA PRO A 330 15.49 -5.16 -9.21
C PRO A 330 16.81 -5.04 -8.43
N ARG A 331 17.92 -5.45 -9.05
CA ARG A 331 19.27 -5.31 -8.48
C ARG A 331 19.53 -3.83 -8.11
N GLY A 332 20.05 -3.60 -6.91
CA GLY A 332 20.54 -2.28 -6.47
C GLY A 332 19.56 -1.40 -5.70
N LYS A 333 18.34 -1.87 -5.37
CA LYS A 333 17.46 -1.13 -4.45
C LYS A 333 17.77 -1.48 -2.99
N ALA A 334 18.32 -0.54 -2.24
CA ALA A 334 18.60 -0.66 -0.82
C ALA A 334 17.84 0.41 -0.02
N ALA A 335 17.39 0.06 1.18
CA ALA A 335 16.66 0.95 2.08
C ALA A 335 17.54 1.26 3.30
N ARG A 336 17.61 2.53 3.69
CA ARG A 336 18.34 2.94 4.92
C ARG A 336 17.41 3.07 6.13
N CYS A 337 17.82 2.54 7.26
CA CYS A 337 17.12 2.68 8.53
C CYS A 337 18.10 2.83 9.70
N ARG A 338 17.70 3.56 10.74
CA ARG A 338 18.33 3.47 12.06
C ARG A 338 17.85 2.22 12.78
N ALA A 339 18.72 1.56 13.50
CA ALA A 339 18.43 0.34 14.24
C ALA A 339 19.03 0.40 15.64
N ILE A 340 18.20 0.05 16.63
CA ILE A 340 18.56 0.02 18.06
C ILE A 340 18.45 -1.44 18.51
N PRO A 341 19.55 -2.08 18.96
CA PRO A 341 19.49 -3.43 19.51
C PRO A 341 18.60 -3.49 20.75
N LEU A 342 17.67 -4.43 20.75
CA LEU A 342 16.79 -4.74 21.87
C LEU A 342 17.29 -5.96 22.66
N ALA A 343 17.81 -6.95 21.95
CA ALA A 343 18.33 -8.18 22.54
C ALA A 343 19.40 -8.79 21.63
N SER A 344 20.34 -9.50 22.24
CA SER A 344 21.38 -10.25 21.53
C SER A 344 21.49 -11.68 22.08
N GLU A 345 21.64 -12.64 21.19
CA GLU A 345 21.87 -14.05 21.49
C GLU A 345 23.18 -14.48 20.82
N ARG A 346 24.11 -15.04 21.60
CA ARG A 346 25.30 -15.69 21.03
C ARG A 346 24.96 -17.14 20.74
N ARG A 347 25.02 -17.54 19.46
CA ARG A 347 24.90 -18.94 19.08
C ARG A 347 26.27 -19.56 18.91
N ALA A 348 26.52 -20.63 19.66
CA ALA A 348 27.61 -21.53 19.37
C ALA A 348 27.40 -22.07 17.94
N ALA A 349 28.41 -21.96 17.10
CA ALA A 349 28.37 -22.68 15.85
C ALA A 349 28.56 -24.17 16.15
N GLY A 350 27.91 -25.03 15.35
CA GLY A 350 28.17 -26.47 15.40
C GLY A 350 29.67 -26.77 15.21
N VAL A 351 30.05 -28.02 15.52
CA VAL A 351 31.39 -28.65 15.73
C VAL A 351 32.64 -28.05 15.04
N ARG A 352 32.54 -27.20 13.99
CA ARG A 352 33.66 -26.50 13.33
C ARG A 352 33.42 -25.04 12.89
N GLY A 353 32.35 -24.36 13.31
CA GLY A 353 32.06 -23.00 12.82
C GLY A 353 32.48 -21.87 13.78
N ALA A 354 32.65 -20.65 13.22
CA ALA A 354 32.80 -19.43 14.01
C ALA A 354 31.47 -19.06 14.70
N PRO A 355 31.49 -18.52 15.94
CA PRO A 355 30.27 -18.14 16.66
C PRO A 355 29.47 -17.09 15.87
N VAL A 356 28.15 -17.24 15.86
CA VAL A 356 27.24 -16.30 15.19
C VAL A 356 26.46 -15.53 16.24
N TYR A 357 26.49 -14.20 16.15
CA TYR A 357 25.78 -13.31 17.04
C TYR A 357 24.48 -12.87 16.39
N ARG A 358 23.35 -13.11 17.05
CA ARG A 358 22.03 -12.74 16.56
C ARG A 358 21.50 -11.56 17.35
N TYR A 359 21.01 -10.54 16.65
CA TYR A 359 20.48 -9.32 17.25
C TYR A 359 19.05 -9.08 16.80
N ARG A 360 18.15 -8.91 17.76
CA ARG A 360 16.82 -8.33 17.53
C ARG A 360 16.97 -6.82 17.69
N MET A 361 16.69 -6.07 16.64
CA MET A 361 16.82 -4.61 16.65
C MET A 361 15.49 -3.96 16.29
N ARG A 362 15.10 -2.93 17.03
CA ARG A 362 14.02 -2.03 16.61
C ARG A 362 14.56 -1.14 15.50
N TYR A 363 13.80 -0.93 14.43
CA TYR A 363 14.26 -0.07 13.33
C TYR A 363 13.33 1.11 13.05
N SER A 364 13.89 2.17 12.48
CA SER A 364 13.19 3.36 12.03
C SER A 364 13.73 3.79 10.67
N PRO A 365 12.92 3.78 9.60
CA PRO A 365 13.37 4.19 8.28
C PRO A 365 13.83 5.65 8.28
N THR A 366 14.95 5.95 7.63
CA THR A 366 15.50 7.32 7.64
C THR A 366 14.77 8.29 6.71
N SER A 367 13.88 7.80 5.84
CA SER A 367 13.06 8.61 4.95
C SER A 367 11.77 7.90 4.55
N PRO A 368 10.74 8.63 4.05
CA PRO A 368 9.53 8.02 3.48
C PRO A 368 9.81 7.07 2.31
N LEU A 369 10.85 7.37 1.51
CA LEU A 369 11.29 6.47 0.44
C LEU A 369 11.83 5.17 1.01
N ASN A 370 12.65 5.23 2.07
CA ASN A 370 13.16 4.03 2.74
C ASN A 370 12.03 3.20 3.36
N ARG A 371 11.03 3.85 3.96
CA ARG A 371 9.81 3.18 4.43
C ARG A 371 9.11 2.43 3.30
N TYR A 372 8.90 3.08 2.16
CA TYR A 372 8.30 2.46 0.97
C TYR A 372 9.12 1.24 0.49
N LEU A 373 10.44 1.36 0.43
CA LEU A 373 11.31 0.27 -0.02
C LEU A 373 11.24 -0.94 0.94
N ILE A 374 11.23 -0.70 2.25
CA ILE A 374 11.07 -1.75 3.28
C ILE A 374 9.69 -2.40 3.15
N ASP A 375 8.60 -1.62 3.15
CA ASP A 375 7.24 -2.15 3.08
C ASP A 375 7.00 -2.95 1.79
N ARG A 376 7.50 -2.45 0.65
CA ARG A 376 7.30 -3.10 -0.65
C ARG A 376 8.16 -4.34 -0.80
N TYR A 377 9.46 -4.20 -0.59
CA TYR A 377 10.41 -5.25 -0.94
C TYR A 377 10.68 -6.18 0.24
N LEU A 378 10.89 -5.67 1.45
CA LEU A 378 11.17 -6.56 2.59
C LEU A 378 9.87 -7.19 3.13
N LEU A 379 8.82 -6.39 3.36
CA LEU A 379 7.57 -6.87 3.93
C LEU A 379 6.55 -7.39 2.92
N ASN A 380 6.79 -7.20 1.62
CA ASN A 380 5.96 -7.72 0.53
C ASN A 380 4.48 -7.28 0.65
N ARG A 381 4.26 -5.99 0.93
CA ARG A 381 2.93 -5.39 1.21
C ARG A 381 2.20 -4.82 0.00
N ALA A 382 2.78 -4.94 -1.19
CA ALA A 382 2.07 -4.60 -2.42
C ALA A 382 0.99 -5.66 -2.71
N VAL A 383 -0.08 -5.27 -3.41
CA VAL A 383 -1.12 -6.22 -3.84
C VAL A 383 -0.62 -7.04 -5.03
N VAL A 384 0.09 -6.38 -5.94
CA VAL A 384 0.67 -6.99 -7.15
C VAL A 384 2.19 -6.91 -7.07
N PHE A 385 2.87 -8.04 -7.28
CA PHE A 385 4.32 -8.21 -7.15
C PHE A 385 5.09 -7.99 -8.45
#